data_AF-A0A6J5CDD9-F1
#
_entry.id   AF-A0A6J5CDD9-F1
#
_cell.length_a   1.000
_cell.length_b   1.000
_cell.length_c   1.000
_cell.angle_alpha   90.00
_cell.angle_beta   90.00
_cell.angle_gamma   90.00
#
_symmetry.space_group_name_H-M   'P 1'
#
loop_
_entity.id
_entity.type
_entity.pdbx_description
1 polymer ?
#
loop_
_entity_poly.entity_id
_entity_poly.type
_entity_poly.pdbx_seq_one_letter_code
_entity_poly.pdbx_strand_id
1 'polypeptide(L)'
;MTYVAYETALADQPRVSLPPAAPHLPFDSAAFNAARTRTIHTSRQAGNIHLDQLPWYVETMRGREIFCVHDPKIRGVIRTVSNNGSLYVDWADAYSAEKELASPAPDGNKTVFRSSLGPSDFMDYALLQPAERPQ
;
A
#
# COMPACT_ATOMS: atom_id res chain seq x y z
N MET A 1 7.19 56.31 -50.33
CA MET A 1 6.46 55.06 -50.03
C MET A 1 7.43 54.06 -49.44
N THR A 2 7.45 53.90 -48.12
CA THR A 2 8.25 52.89 -47.43
C THR A 2 7.30 52.02 -46.60
N TYR A 3 7.31 50.73 -46.92
CA TYR A 3 6.57 49.67 -46.23
C TYR A 3 7.16 49.47 -44.84
N VAL A 4 6.31 49.41 -43.81
CA VAL A 4 6.71 48.95 -42.47
C VAL A 4 6.16 47.54 -42.29
N ALA A 5 7.05 46.57 -42.17
CA ALA A 5 6.71 45.21 -41.79
C ALA A 5 6.49 45.14 -40.27
N TYR A 6 5.41 44.49 -39.84
CA TYR A 6 5.12 44.19 -38.44
C TYR A 6 5.82 42.89 -38.05
N GLU A 7 6.73 42.97 -37.09
CA GLU A 7 7.42 41.85 -36.49
C GLU A 7 6.54 41.28 -35.36
N THR A 8 6.16 40.01 -35.48
CA THR A 8 5.36 39.30 -34.48
C THR A 8 6.24 38.91 -33.30
N ALA A 9 6.16 39.64 -32.19
CA ALA A 9 6.76 39.23 -30.92
C ALA A 9 5.79 38.31 -30.15
N LEU A 10 6.21 37.06 -29.93
CA LEU A 10 5.53 36.07 -29.08
C LEU A 10 5.50 36.58 -27.63
N ALA A 11 4.32 36.52 -27.01
CA ALA A 11 4.10 36.99 -25.64
C ALA A 11 4.89 36.18 -24.60
N ASP A 12 5.58 36.93 -23.73
CA ASP A 12 6.27 36.46 -22.53
C ASP A 12 5.29 35.73 -21.60
N GLN A 13 5.52 34.44 -21.33
CA GLN A 13 4.68 33.70 -20.40
C GLN A 13 5.04 34.08 -18.96
N PRO A 14 4.05 34.32 -18.08
CA PRO A 14 4.32 34.67 -16.70
C PRO A 14 4.99 33.49 -15.99
N ARG A 15 6.19 33.72 -15.43
CA ARG A 15 6.84 32.78 -14.50
C ARG A 15 5.93 32.57 -13.29
N VAL A 16 5.33 31.38 -13.19
CA VAL A 16 4.67 30.95 -11.96
C VAL A 16 5.75 30.77 -10.90
N SER A 17 5.77 31.66 -9.91
CA SER A 17 6.67 31.56 -8.76
C SER A 17 6.14 30.45 -7.84
N LEU A 18 6.89 29.35 -7.72
CA LEU A 18 6.55 28.30 -6.75
C LEU A 18 6.61 28.89 -5.33
N PRO A 19 5.66 28.55 -4.44
CA PRO A 19 5.73 28.99 -3.05
C PRO A 19 7.04 28.49 -2.39
N PRO A 20 7.59 29.24 -1.42
CA PRO A 20 8.76 28.79 -0.69
C PRO A 20 8.50 27.42 -0.05
N ALA A 21 9.45 26.50 -0.19
CA ALA A 21 9.36 25.19 0.41
C ALA A 21 9.12 25.33 1.91
N ALA A 22 8.14 24.60 2.45
CA ALA A 22 7.91 24.53 3.88
C ALA A 22 9.21 24.08 4.58
N PRO A 23 9.52 24.62 5.78
CA PRO A 23 10.69 24.19 6.52
C PRO A 23 10.66 22.68 6.72
N HIS A 24 11.77 22.02 6.37
CA HIS A 24 11.89 20.57 6.48
C HIS A 24 12.05 20.21 7.97
N LEU A 25 10.92 19.91 8.63
CA LEU A 25 10.95 19.36 9.98
C LEU A 25 11.59 17.96 9.94
N PRO A 26 12.37 17.57 10.96
CA PRO A 26 12.86 16.20 11.08
C PRO A 26 11.68 15.23 11.25
N PHE A 27 11.81 14.01 10.72
CA PHE A 27 10.81 12.96 10.90
C PHE A 27 10.72 12.54 12.37
N ASP A 28 9.53 12.65 12.96
CA ASP A 28 9.26 12.19 14.32
C ASP A 28 8.95 10.68 14.31
N SER A 29 10.00 9.87 14.46
CA SER A 29 9.88 8.42 14.50
C SER A 29 9.12 7.91 15.73
N ALA A 30 9.16 8.63 16.85
CA ALA A 30 8.48 8.24 18.07
C ALA A 30 6.97 8.39 17.93
N ALA A 31 6.50 9.52 17.39
CA ALA A 31 5.10 9.74 17.10
C ALA A 31 4.56 8.74 16.06
N PHE A 32 5.32 8.48 15.00
CA PHE A 32 4.96 7.49 13.98
C PHE A 32 4.78 6.09 14.58
N ASN A 33 5.77 5.62 15.36
CA ASN A 33 5.72 4.30 15.98
C ASN A 33 4.57 4.18 17.00
N ALA A 34 4.31 5.24 17.76
CA ALA A 34 3.19 5.28 18.70
C ALA A 34 1.84 5.19 17.99
N ALA A 35 1.67 5.92 16.87
CA ALA A 35 0.47 5.85 16.05
C ALA A 35 0.28 4.44 15.45
N ARG A 36 1.32 3.87 14.84
CA ARG A 36 1.30 2.50 14.29
C ARG A 36 0.89 1.48 15.36
N THR A 37 1.53 1.53 16.52
CA THR A 37 1.25 0.62 17.65
C THR A 37 -0.19 0.76 18.13
N ARG A 38 -0.70 1.98 18.24
CA ARG A 38 -2.10 2.25 18.62
C ARG A 38 -3.07 1.62 17.63
N THR A 39 -2.87 1.79 16.33
CA THR A 39 -3.74 1.21 15.30
C THR A 39 -3.77 -0.31 15.39
N ILE A 40 -2.60 -0.95 15.52
CA ILE A 40 -2.49 -2.41 15.67
C ILE A 40 -3.24 -2.88 16.93
N HIS A 41 -3.06 -2.19 18.04
CA HIS A 41 -3.75 -2.52 19.29
C HIS A 41 -5.27 -2.41 19.16
N THR A 42 -5.77 -1.32 18.59
CA THR A 42 -7.21 -1.14 18.34
C THR A 42 -7.78 -2.24 17.44
N SER A 43 -7.06 -2.59 16.37
CA SER A 43 -7.45 -3.68 15.47
C SER A 43 -7.57 -5.02 16.19
N ARG A 44 -6.59 -5.36 17.04
CA ARG A 44 -6.62 -6.58 17.86
C ARG A 44 -7.77 -6.58 18.86
N GLN A 45 -8.06 -5.44 19.48
CA GLN A 45 -9.21 -5.29 20.39
C GLN A 45 -10.55 -5.45 19.69
N ALA A 46 -10.63 -5.12 18.39
CA ALA A 46 -11.80 -5.36 17.56
C ALA A 46 -11.97 -6.84 17.16
N GLY A 47 -11.07 -7.73 17.58
CA GLY A 47 -11.13 -9.16 17.29
C GLY A 47 -10.49 -9.56 15.97
N ASN A 48 -9.74 -8.67 15.32
CA ASN A 48 -9.00 -9.01 14.10
C ASN A 48 -7.83 -9.94 14.41
N ILE A 49 -7.66 -10.97 13.57
CA ILE A 49 -6.56 -11.91 13.65
C ILE A 49 -5.45 -11.42 12.73
N HIS A 50 -4.32 -11.03 13.30
CA HIS A 50 -3.17 -10.53 12.56
C HIS A 50 -2.28 -11.67 12.05
N LEU A 51 -1.53 -11.42 10.98
CA LEU A 51 -0.70 -12.46 10.36
C LEU A 51 0.43 -12.95 11.28
N ASP A 52 0.90 -12.10 12.22
CA ASP A 52 1.94 -12.47 13.18
C ASP A 52 1.44 -13.47 14.25
N GLN A 53 0.12 -13.66 14.34
CA GLN A 53 -0.53 -14.60 15.26
C GLN A 53 -0.74 -15.99 14.63
N LEU A 54 -0.43 -16.15 13.35
CA LEU A 54 -0.63 -17.38 12.60
C LEU A 54 0.71 -18.10 12.36
N PRO A 55 0.75 -19.43 12.40
CA PRO A 55 1.92 -20.16 11.96
C PRO A 55 2.12 -19.92 10.45
N TRP A 56 3.36 -19.62 10.06
CA TRP A 56 3.73 -19.22 8.70
C TRP A 56 3.82 -20.39 7.70
N TYR A 57 3.13 -21.49 7.95
CA TYR A 57 3.10 -22.62 7.02
C TYR A 57 2.21 -22.29 5.81
N VAL A 58 2.61 -22.75 4.63
CA VAL A 58 1.88 -22.49 3.37
C VAL A 58 0.44 -22.94 3.46
N GLU A 59 0.19 -24.10 4.07
CA GLU A 59 -1.12 -24.70 4.28
C GLU A 59 -2.03 -23.82 5.15
N THR A 60 -1.46 -23.03 6.06
CA THR A 60 -2.22 -22.15 6.95
C THR A 60 -2.55 -20.82 6.28
N MET A 61 -1.60 -20.29 5.51
CA MET A 61 -1.63 -18.92 5.00
C MET A 61 -2.21 -18.80 3.59
N ARG A 62 -1.97 -19.78 2.71
CA ARG A 62 -2.38 -19.70 1.30
C ARG A 62 -3.89 -19.60 1.16
N GLY A 63 -4.32 -18.68 0.28
CA GLY A 63 -5.73 -18.43 -0.04
C GLY A 63 -6.46 -17.56 0.99
N ARG A 64 -5.81 -17.13 2.07
CA ARG A 64 -6.40 -16.18 3.02
C ARG A 64 -6.46 -14.80 2.38
N GLU A 65 -7.63 -14.17 2.51
CA GLU A 65 -7.82 -12.75 2.22
C GLU A 65 -7.31 -11.92 3.40
N ILE A 66 -6.62 -10.83 3.11
CA ILE A 66 -6.03 -9.93 4.10
C ILE A 66 -6.36 -8.48 3.78
N PHE A 67 -6.26 -7.63 4.80
CA PHE A 67 -6.29 -6.18 4.65
C PHE A 67 -5.23 -5.50 5.53
N CYS A 68 -4.79 -4.32 5.12
CA CYS A 68 -3.90 -3.48 5.93
C CYS A 68 -4.70 -2.76 7.02
N VAL A 69 -4.27 -2.84 8.28
CA VAL A 69 -5.01 -2.22 9.40
C VAL A 69 -4.89 -0.69 9.43
N HIS A 70 -3.85 -0.14 8.79
CA HIS A 70 -3.66 1.31 8.65
C HIS A 70 -4.48 1.90 7.51
N ASP A 71 -4.85 1.08 6.52
CA ASP A 71 -5.74 1.43 5.43
C ASP A 71 -6.54 0.21 4.97
N PRO A 72 -7.77 0.02 5.49
CA PRO A 72 -8.60 -1.16 5.20
C PRO A 72 -9.06 -1.30 3.73
N LYS A 73 -8.78 -0.30 2.88
CA LYS A 73 -8.99 -0.39 1.44
C LYS A 73 -7.93 -1.25 0.76
N ILE A 74 -6.71 -1.30 1.32
CA ILE A 74 -5.64 -2.16 0.83
C ILE A 74 -6.01 -3.61 1.14
N ARG A 75 -6.26 -4.41 0.11
CA ARG A 75 -6.69 -5.81 0.23
C ARG A 75 -5.89 -6.73 -0.70
N GLY A 76 -5.69 -7.97 -0.27
CA GLY A 76 -4.98 -8.96 -1.07
C GLY A 76 -5.27 -10.40 -0.65
N VAL A 77 -4.76 -11.33 -1.44
CA VAL A 77 -4.86 -12.77 -1.18
C VAL A 77 -3.45 -13.35 -1.07
N ILE A 78 -3.18 -14.08 0.01
CA ILE A 78 -1.88 -14.73 0.18
C ILE A 78 -1.77 -15.88 -0.83
N ARG A 79 -0.76 -15.83 -1.70
CA ARG A 79 -0.51 -16.84 -2.73
C ARG A 79 0.34 -18.00 -2.24
N THR A 80 1.42 -17.70 -1.53
CA THR A 80 2.36 -18.69 -1.00
C THR A 80 3.22 -18.06 0.09
N VAL A 81 3.98 -18.90 0.78
CA VAL A 81 5.02 -18.51 1.73
C VAL A 81 6.36 -19.02 1.21
N SER A 82 7.42 -18.22 1.32
CA SER A 82 8.78 -18.67 1.04
C SER A 82 9.43 -19.35 2.24
N ASN A 83 10.52 -20.08 2.00
CA ASN A 83 11.27 -20.79 3.04
C ASN A 83 11.86 -19.87 4.13
N ASN A 84 12.04 -18.58 3.83
CA ASN A 84 12.49 -17.56 4.80
C ASN A 84 11.32 -16.92 5.58
N GLY A 85 10.09 -17.38 5.37
CA GLY A 85 8.91 -16.90 6.05
C GLY A 85 8.25 -15.67 5.44
N SER A 86 8.67 -15.17 4.27
CA SER A 86 7.96 -14.07 3.59
C SER A 86 6.67 -14.56 2.91
N LEU A 87 5.63 -13.73 2.94
CA LEU A 87 4.36 -14.01 2.27
C LEU A 87 4.32 -13.34 0.92
N TYR A 88 3.93 -14.05 -0.13
CA TYR A 88 3.64 -13.44 -1.43
C TYR A 88 2.15 -13.18 -1.53
N VAL A 89 1.77 -11.94 -1.80
CA VAL A 89 0.38 -11.48 -1.83
C VAL A 89 0.03 -10.99 -3.22
N ASP A 90 -1.09 -11.49 -3.75
CA ASP A 90 -1.73 -10.96 -4.94
C ASP A 90 -2.73 -9.89 -4.51
N TRP A 91 -2.52 -8.64 -4.93
CA TRP A 91 -3.33 -7.51 -4.49
C TRP A 91 -4.63 -7.40 -5.28
N ALA A 92 -5.70 -7.00 -4.59
CA ALA A 92 -7.07 -7.07 -5.10
C ALA A 92 -7.36 -6.06 -6.23
N ASP A 93 -6.69 -4.91 -6.23
CA ASP A 93 -6.91 -3.82 -7.18
C ASP A 93 -5.64 -2.97 -7.37
N ALA A 94 -5.72 -2.02 -8.32
CA ALA A 94 -4.62 -1.11 -8.64
C ALA A 94 -4.23 -0.21 -7.46
N TYR A 95 -5.18 0.16 -6.59
CA TYR A 95 -4.90 0.97 -5.41
C TYR A 95 -4.02 0.21 -4.42
N SER A 96 -4.42 -1.03 -4.10
CA SER A 96 -3.68 -1.93 -3.23
C SER A 96 -2.30 -2.24 -3.82
N ALA A 97 -2.24 -2.51 -5.13
CA ALA A 97 -0.99 -2.76 -5.83
C ALA A 97 -0.02 -1.55 -5.78
N GLU A 98 -0.51 -0.33 -5.97
CA GLU A 98 0.30 0.89 -5.91
C GLU A 98 0.85 1.12 -4.49
N LYS A 99 -0.01 0.99 -3.47
CA LYS A 99 0.38 1.20 -2.07
C LYS A 99 1.41 0.20 -1.59
N GLU A 100 1.32 -1.04 -2.07
CA GLU A 100 2.18 -2.15 -1.69
C GLU A 100 3.34 -2.38 -2.65
N LEU A 101 3.60 -1.39 -3.52
CA LEU A 101 4.71 -1.38 -4.48
C LEU A 101 4.79 -2.67 -5.30
N ALA A 102 3.61 -3.19 -5.66
CA ALA A 102 3.47 -4.47 -6.31
C ALA A 102 3.88 -4.41 -7.77
N SER A 103 4.56 -5.46 -8.20
CA SER A 103 4.97 -5.62 -9.58
C SER A 103 4.02 -6.55 -10.33
N PRO A 104 3.80 -6.35 -11.64
CA PRO A 104 3.06 -7.30 -12.44
C PRO A 104 3.77 -8.66 -12.46
N ALA A 105 3.01 -9.73 -12.24
CA ALA A 105 3.49 -11.11 -12.23
C ALA A 105 2.53 -12.01 -13.04
N PRO A 106 3.06 -12.99 -13.79
CA PRO A 106 2.22 -13.95 -14.49
C PRO A 106 1.57 -14.94 -13.50
N ASP A 107 0.28 -15.20 -13.67
CA ASP A 107 -0.47 -16.29 -13.02
C ASP A 107 -1.30 -17.01 -14.10
N GLY A 108 -0.71 -18.05 -14.69
CA GLY A 108 -1.27 -18.72 -15.86
C GLY A 108 -1.43 -17.76 -17.04
N ASN A 109 -2.66 -17.62 -17.52
CA ASN A 109 -2.99 -16.73 -18.65
C ASN A 109 -3.34 -15.30 -18.22
N LYS A 110 -3.18 -14.96 -16.94
CA LYS A 110 -3.51 -13.64 -16.39
C LYS A 110 -2.26 -12.96 -15.82
N THR A 111 -2.28 -11.63 -15.81
CA THR A 111 -1.32 -10.83 -15.04
C THR A 111 -1.98 -10.42 -13.73
N VAL A 112 -1.30 -10.68 -12.61
CA VAL A 112 -1.68 -10.20 -11.27
C VAL A 112 -0.64 -9.19 -10.79
N PHE A 113 -0.95 -8.42 -9.75
CA PHE A 113 0.03 -7.54 -9.11
C PHE A 113 0.45 -8.16 -7.78
N ARG A 114 1.75 -8.47 -7.65
CA ARG A 114 2.30 -9.20 -6.51
C ARG A 114 3.43 -8.45 -5.84
N SER A 115 3.44 -8.45 -4.52
CA SER A 115 4.61 -8.11 -3.71
C SER A 115 4.79 -9.14 -2.59
N SER A 116 5.84 -8.96 -1.80
CA SER A 116 6.14 -9.80 -0.64
C SER A 116 6.05 -9.01 0.65
N LEU A 117 5.44 -9.60 1.68
CA LEU A 117 5.44 -9.09 3.04
C LEU A 117 6.48 -9.84 3.88
N GLY A 118 7.29 -9.10 4.62
CA GLY A 118 8.25 -9.66 5.57
C GLY A 118 7.60 -9.90 6.95
N PRO A 119 8.23 -10.71 7.81
CA PRO A 119 7.71 -10.95 9.17
C PRO A 119 7.50 -9.68 10.01
N SER A 120 8.27 -8.61 9.76
CA SER A 120 8.09 -7.31 10.41
C SER A 120 6.75 -6.65 10.10
N ASP A 121 6.20 -6.95 8.94
CA ASP A 121 5.02 -6.30 8.39
C ASP A 121 3.75 -7.05 8.80
N PHE A 122 3.86 -8.30 9.27
CA PHE A 122 2.72 -9.17 9.56
C PHE A 122 1.74 -8.59 10.58
N MET A 123 2.23 -7.80 11.52
CA MET A 123 1.39 -7.11 12.50
C MET A 123 0.56 -5.97 11.89
N ASP A 124 0.89 -5.48 10.69
CA ASP A 124 0.12 -4.46 9.98
C ASP A 124 -1.01 -5.05 9.13
N TYR A 125 -1.06 -6.37 9.02
CA TYR A 125 -2.05 -7.09 8.22
C TYR A 125 -2.90 -8.01 9.07
N ALA A 126 -4.20 -8.00 8.79
CA ALA A 126 -5.14 -8.90 9.42
C ALA A 126 -5.93 -9.70 8.38
N LEU A 127 -6.41 -10.87 8.79
CA LEU A 127 -7.32 -11.68 8.00
C LEU A 127 -8.62 -10.92 7.75
N LEU A 128 -9.05 -10.86 6.50
CA LEU A 128 -10.40 -10.47 6.17
C LEU A 128 -11.33 -11.59 6.62
N GLN A 129 -11.94 -11.43 7.79
CA GLN A 129 -12.90 -12.40 8.30
C GLN A 129 -14.14 -12.38 7.41
N PRO A 130 -14.67 -13.54 6.99
CA PRO A 130 -15.97 -13.56 6.34
C PRO A 130 -16.97 -12.93 7.30
N ALA A 131 -17.76 -11.95 6.82
CA ALA A 131 -18.83 -11.38 7.61
C ALA A 131 -19.63 -12.53 8.23
N GLU A 132 -19.82 -12.51 9.55
CA GLU A 132 -20.66 -13.50 10.22
C GLU A 132 -21.96 -13.57 9.44
N ARG A 133 -22.20 -14.71 8.78
CA ARG A 133 -23.48 -14.95 8.13
C ARG A 133 -24.51 -14.88 9.25
N PRO A 134 -25.53 -13.99 9.18
CA PRO A 134 -26.66 -14.13 10.07
C PRO A 134 -27.18 -15.56 9.88
N GLN A 135 -27.26 -16.32 10.97
CA GLN A 135 -27.91 -17.63 10.97
C GLN A 135 -29.41 -17.49 10.76
#